data_AF-K9RCA6-F1
#
_entry.id   AF-K9RCA6-F1
#
_cell.length_a   1.000
_cell.length_b   1.000
_cell.length_c   1.000
_cell.angle_alpha   90.00
_cell.angle_beta   90.00
_cell.angle_gamma   90.00
#
_symmetry.space_group_name_H-M   'P 1'
#
loop_
_entity.id
_entity.type
_entity.pdbx_description
1 polymer ?
#
loop_
_entity_poly.entity_id
_entity_poly.type
_entity_poly.pdbx_seq_one_letter_code
_entity_poly.pdbx_strand_id
1 'polypeptide(L)'
;MTPDDSGYLQTALNNVVNPNFGLNADKDATSTTGSFSLTGGDILGVVIVADGTLEQAISNIDSVEGVYLSYMGAGASTDNGTFDHIRFNNATSTFEFEDLANGGDQDFNDLKIKIEF
;
A
#
# COMPACT_ATOMS: atom_id res chain seq x y z
N MET A 1 -4.50 17.78 -5.41
CA MET A 1 -4.05 16.75 -6.34
C MET A 1 -4.94 15.54 -6.14
N THR A 2 -5.43 14.94 -7.21
CA THR A 2 -6.29 13.75 -7.18
C THR A 2 -5.47 12.52 -7.58
N PRO A 3 -5.98 11.31 -7.28
CA PRO A 3 -5.37 10.05 -7.75
C PRO A 3 -5.11 9.94 -9.25
N ASP A 4 -5.75 10.76 -10.09
CA ASP A 4 -5.55 10.77 -11.55
C ASP A 4 -4.45 11.74 -12.02
N ASP A 5 -3.97 12.62 -11.14
CA ASP A 5 -2.95 13.60 -11.49
C ASP A 5 -1.56 12.92 -11.64
N SER A 6 -0.83 13.32 -12.67
CA SER A 6 0.59 12.96 -12.80
C SER A 6 1.37 13.47 -11.58
N GLY A 7 2.13 12.59 -10.93
CA GLY A 7 2.88 12.90 -9.71
C GLY A 7 2.12 12.63 -8.40
N TYR A 8 0.87 12.13 -8.46
CA TYR A 8 0.13 11.74 -7.27
C TYR A 8 0.88 10.69 -6.45
N LEU A 9 1.31 9.59 -7.07
CA LEU A 9 2.05 8.51 -6.43
C LEU A 9 3.28 9.02 -5.64
N GLN A 10 4.15 9.80 -6.29
CA GLN A 10 5.36 10.34 -5.67
C GLN A 10 5.04 11.23 -4.46
N THR A 11 3.99 12.06 -4.56
CA THR A 11 3.61 12.94 -3.45
C THR A 11 2.99 12.13 -2.31
N ALA A 12 2.18 11.11 -2.61
CA ALA A 12 1.62 10.24 -1.59
C ALA A 12 2.73 9.52 -0.81
N LEU A 13 3.73 8.97 -1.52
CA LEU A 13 4.91 8.34 -0.91
C LEU A 13 5.67 9.30 0.01
N ASN A 14 5.85 10.56 -0.41
CA ASN A 14 6.51 11.59 0.40
C ASN A 14 5.71 12.01 1.67
N ASN A 15 4.45 11.60 1.79
CA ASN A 15 3.57 11.97 2.90
C ASN A 15 3.12 10.75 3.74
N VAL A 16 3.79 9.60 3.64
CA VAL A 16 3.48 8.43 4.49
C VAL A 16 3.74 8.77 5.97
N VAL A 17 2.67 8.82 6.75
CA VAL A 17 2.69 9.35 8.14
C VAL A 17 3.23 8.34 9.15
N ASN A 18 3.16 7.04 8.86
CA ASN A 18 3.65 5.99 9.76
C ASN A 18 4.38 4.87 9.01
N PRO A 19 5.67 5.06 8.68
CA PRO A 19 6.45 4.06 7.94
C PRO A 19 6.86 2.86 8.81
N ASN A 20 6.63 2.89 10.12
CA ASN A 20 7.09 1.86 11.05
C ASN A 20 6.19 0.63 11.10
N PHE A 21 5.02 0.68 10.45
CA PHE A 21 4.17 -0.49 10.25
C PHE A 21 4.47 -1.09 8.86
N GLY A 22 5.34 -2.09 8.83
CA GLY A 22 5.70 -2.81 7.61
C GLY A 22 6.43 -4.11 7.94
N LEU A 23 6.40 -5.08 7.02
CA LEU A 23 7.11 -6.36 7.14
C LEU A 23 8.62 -6.27 6.89
N ASN A 24 9.20 -5.07 7.01
CA ASN A 24 10.63 -4.84 6.80
C ASN A 24 11.50 -5.23 8.01
N ALA A 25 10.89 -5.69 9.11
CA ALA A 25 11.59 -5.91 10.37
C ALA A 25 12.25 -7.30 10.47
N ASP A 26 11.73 -8.32 9.77
CA ASP A 26 12.24 -9.69 9.84
C ASP A 26 11.72 -10.53 8.66
N LYS A 27 12.64 -11.01 7.81
CA LYS A 27 12.36 -11.88 6.66
C LYS A 27 11.73 -13.23 7.03
N ASP A 28 11.82 -13.63 8.30
CA ASP A 28 11.25 -14.87 8.82
C ASP A 28 9.95 -14.62 9.62
N ALA A 29 9.59 -13.35 9.86
CA ALA A 29 8.34 -13.01 10.53
C ALA A 29 7.17 -13.12 9.56
N THR A 30 6.20 -13.96 9.92
CA THR A 30 4.95 -14.14 9.18
C THR A 30 3.84 -13.17 9.63
N SER A 31 4.10 -12.38 10.67
CA SER A 31 3.19 -11.32 11.13
C SER A 31 3.92 -10.29 11.99
N THR A 32 3.42 -9.06 11.98
CA THR A 32 3.81 -7.99 12.91
C THR A 32 2.56 -7.28 13.39
N THR A 33 2.64 -6.65 14.57
CA THR A 33 1.56 -5.82 15.11
C THR A 33 2.11 -4.47 15.52
N GLY A 34 1.25 -3.46 15.43
CA GLY A 34 1.59 -2.09 15.79
C GLY A 34 0.32 -1.32 16.10
N SER A 35 0.48 -0.11 16.59
CA SER A 35 -0.62 0.78 16.89
C SER A 35 -0.29 2.21 16.46
N PHE A 36 -1.35 2.96 16.15
CA PHE A 36 -1.28 4.38 15.84
C PHE A 36 -2.58 5.04 16.29
N SER A 37 -2.57 6.37 16.39
CA SER A 37 -3.75 7.13 16.78
C SER A 37 -4.30 7.87 15.56
N LEU A 38 -5.62 7.79 15.39
CA LEU A 38 -6.37 8.59 14.43
C LEU A 38 -7.23 9.61 15.19
N THR A 39 -7.33 10.81 14.66
CA THR A 39 -8.32 11.79 15.09
C THR A 39 -9.62 11.54 14.34
N GLY A 40 -10.77 11.85 14.97
CA GLY A 40 -12.05 11.76 14.28
C GLY A 40 -12.06 12.60 13.00
N GLY A 41 -12.39 11.96 11.88
CA GLY A 41 -12.38 12.59 10.54
C GLY A 41 -11.16 12.23 9.69
N ASP A 42 -10.13 11.60 10.26
CA ASP A 42 -9.00 11.08 9.49
C ASP A 42 -9.44 9.90 8.60
N ILE A 43 -8.80 9.77 7.44
CA ILE A 43 -8.99 8.65 6.51
C ILE A 43 -7.71 7.82 6.51
N LEU A 44 -7.85 6.53 6.80
CA LEU A 44 -6.76 5.57 6.69
C LEU A 44 -6.61 5.12 5.24
N GLY A 45 -5.42 5.36 4.67
CA GLY A 45 -4.99 4.74 3.43
C GLY A 45 -3.81 3.80 3.69
N VAL A 46 -3.64 2.79 2.84
CA VAL A 46 -2.51 1.86 2.89
C VAL A 46 -1.76 1.89 1.56
N VAL A 47 -0.47 1.56 1.63
CA VAL A 47 0.44 1.45 0.49
C VAL A 47 1.22 0.15 0.61
N ILE A 48 1.45 -0.49 -0.52
CA ILE A 48 2.41 -1.59 -0.65
C ILE A 48 3.50 -1.17 -1.64
N VAL A 49 4.74 -1.55 -1.32
CA VAL A 49 5.91 -1.46 -2.20
C VAL A 49 6.36 -2.89 -2.46
N ALA A 50 6.18 -3.37 -3.69
CA ALA A 50 6.59 -4.70 -4.10
C ALA A 50 8.08 -4.72 -4.47
N ASP A 51 8.79 -5.76 -4.03
CA ASP A 51 10.24 -5.96 -4.19
C ASP A 51 11.08 -4.70 -3.93
N GLY A 52 10.98 -4.16 -2.72
CA GLY A 52 11.77 -3.00 -2.31
C GLY A 52 11.33 -2.37 -1.00
N THR A 53 11.89 -1.19 -0.72
CA THR A 53 11.55 -0.39 0.46
C THR A 53 10.87 0.92 0.08
N LEU A 54 10.22 1.54 1.06
CA LEU A 54 9.63 2.87 0.90
C LEU A 54 10.69 3.91 0.48
N GLU A 55 11.91 3.83 1.02
CA GLU A 55 13.00 4.73 0.68
C GLU A 55 13.45 4.57 -0.77
N GLN A 56 13.50 3.32 -1.28
CA GLN A 56 13.81 3.05 -2.69
C GLN A 56 12.72 3.64 -3.59
N ALA A 57 11.44 3.39 -3.27
CA ALA A 57 10.31 3.92 -4.02
C ALA A 57 10.26 5.45 -4.04
N ILE A 58 10.55 6.11 -2.90
CA ILE A 58 10.63 7.58 -2.82
C ILE A 58 11.77 8.13 -3.68
N SER A 59 12.93 7.47 -3.67
CA SER A 59 14.11 7.93 -4.42
C SER A 59 14.01 7.70 -5.91
N ASN A 60 13.47 6.55 -6.32
CA ASN A 60 13.32 6.16 -7.72
C ASN A 60 12.23 5.07 -7.81
N ILE A 61 11.04 5.45 -8.29
CA ILE A 61 9.92 4.51 -8.40
C ILE A 61 10.24 3.32 -9.32
N ASP A 62 11.11 3.49 -10.31
CA ASP A 62 11.52 2.42 -11.24
C ASP A 62 12.53 1.44 -10.61
N SER A 63 12.93 1.66 -9.36
CA SER A 63 13.88 0.78 -8.63
C SER A 63 13.19 -0.30 -7.79
N VAL A 64 11.87 -0.31 -7.76
CA VAL A 64 11.03 -1.32 -7.09
C VAL A 64 10.09 -1.95 -8.12
N GLU A 65 9.56 -3.14 -7.85
CA GLU A 65 8.70 -3.85 -8.81
C GLU A 65 7.34 -3.17 -8.98
N GLY A 66 6.82 -2.57 -7.90
CA GLY A 66 5.56 -1.83 -7.97
C GLY A 66 5.22 -1.07 -6.72
N VAL A 67 4.33 -0.09 -6.86
CA VAL A 67 3.76 0.65 -5.75
C VAL A 67 2.26 0.80 -5.99
N TYR A 68 1.47 0.40 -5.00
CA TYR A 68 0.02 0.40 -5.09
C TYR A 68 -0.60 1.05 -3.86
N LEU A 69 -1.46 2.05 -4.07
CA LEU A 69 -2.19 2.77 -3.03
C LEU A 69 -3.63 2.26 -2.92
N SER A 70 -4.24 2.37 -1.73
CA SER A 70 -5.66 2.04 -1.52
C SER A 70 -6.64 3.01 -2.21
N TYR A 71 -6.12 4.04 -2.88
CA TYR A 71 -6.90 4.99 -3.64
C TYR A 71 -6.75 4.68 -5.13
N MET A 72 -7.87 4.56 -5.83
CA MET A 72 -7.89 4.32 -7.27
C MET A 72 -7.70 5.60 -8.07
N GLY A 73 -6.88 5.51 -9.11
CA GLY A 73 -6.63 6.57 -10.09
C GLY A 73 -5.40 6.28 -10.93
N ALA A 74 -5.34 6.87 -12.13
CA ALA A 74 -4.27 6.59 -13.09
C ALA A 74 -2.86 6.99 -12.59
N GLY A 75 -2.78 7.91 -11.64
CA GLY A 75 -1.53 8.34 -10.99
C GLY A 75 -1.31 7.72 -9.61
N ALA A 76 -2.12 6.75 -9.18
CA ALA A 76 -2.07 6.17 -7.84
C ALA A 76 -1.35 4.81 -7.74
N SER A 77 -0.83 4.32 -8.86
CA SER A 77 -0.04 3.09 -8.91
C SER A 77 0.95 3.08 -10.07
N THR A 78 1.90 2.16 -10.03
CA THR A 78 2.88 1.91 -11.11
C THR A 78 2.27 1.27 -12.35
N ASP A 79 1.11 0.62 -12.23
CA ASP A 79 0.35 0.05 -13.36
C ASP A 79 -0.69 1.02 -13.95
N ASN A 80 -0.62 2.31 -13.60
CA ASN A 80 -1.54 3.37 -14.04
C ASN A 80 -3.02 3.09 -13.71
N GLY A 81 -3.29 2.47 -12.57
CA GLY A 81 -4.63 2.15 -12.08
C GLY A 81 -5.38 1.13 -12.94
N THR A 82 -4.67 0.29 -13.71
CA THR A 82 -5.32 -0.75 -14.52
C THR A 82 -5.88 -1.90 -13.69
N PHE A 83 -5.37 -2.10 -12.48
CA PHE A 83 -5.83 -3.10 -11.54
C PHE A 83 -5.93 -2.53 -10.11
N ASP A 84 -6.93 -3.00 -9.36
CA ASP A 84 -7.06 -2.68 -7.94
C ASP A 84 -6.37 -3.76 -7.10
N HIS A 85 -5.16 -3.44 -6.64
CA HIS A 85 -4.30 -4.34 -5.86
C HIS A 85 -4.71 -4.48 -4.39
N ILE A 86 -5.66 -3.68 -3.90
CA ILE A 86 -5.97 -3.62 -2.45
C ILE A 86 -7.47 -3.66 -2.23
N ARG A 87 -7.94 -4.71 -1.55
CA ARG A 87 -9.35 -4.87 -1.17
C ARG A 87 -9.54 -4.70 0.32
N PHE A 88 -10.66 -4.09 0.71
CA PHE A 88 -11.07 -4.05 2.12
C PHE A 88 -12.24 -5.00 2.38
N ASN A 89 -11.99 -6.02 3.20
CA ASN A 89 -12.99 -6.94 3.70
C ASN A 89 -13.70 -6.33 4.92
N ASN A 90 -14.88 -5.77 4.68
CA ASN A 90 -15.70 -5.14 5.72
C ASN A 90 -16.16 -6.10 6.83
N ALA A 91 -16.25 -7.42 6.56
CA ALA A 91 -16.71 -8.38 7.57
C ALA A 91 -15.62 -8.68 8.61
N THR A 92 -14.35 -8.62 8.21
CA THR A 92 -13.19 -8.92 9.07
C THR A 92 -12.34 -7.69 9.43
N SER A 93 -12.67 -6.53 8.86
CA SER A 93 -11.86 -5.29 8.95
C SER A 93 -10.42 -5.51 8.48
N THR A 94 -10.26 -6.12 7.30
CA THR A 94 -8.97 -6.54 6.77
C THR A 94 -8.69 -5.90 5.41
N PHE A 95 -7.54 -5.27 5.24
CA PHE A 95 -6.98 -5.02 3.92
C PHE A 95 -6.29 -6.28 3.39
N GLU A 96 -6.60 -6.67 2.17
CA GLU A 96 -6.10 -7.84 1.45
C GLU A 96 -5.41 -7.37 0.17
N PHE A 97 -4.22 -7.88 -0.13
CA PHE A 97 -3.31 -7.32 -1.12
C PHE A 97 -2.89 -8.34 -2.17
N GLU A 98 -2.69 -7.86 -3.40
CA GLU A 98 -2.02 -8.54 -4.52
C GLU A 98 -0.74 -7.76 -4.87
N ASP A 99 0.44 -8.37 -4.73
CA ASP A 99 1.72 -7.66 -4.86
C ASP A 99 2.33 -7.68 -6.27
N LEU A 100 1.86 -8.56 -7.15
CA LEU A 100 2.36 -8.67 -8.52
C LEU A 100 1.68 -7.70 -9.49
N ALA A 101 2.49 -7.05 -10.33
CA ALA A 101 2.03 -6.08 -11.32
C ALA A 101 0.96 -6.65 -12.29
N ASN A 102 0.04 -5.78 -12.72
CA ASN A 102 -1.06 -6.12 -13.63
C ASN A 102 -2.02 -7.19 -13.08
N GLY A 103 -2.06 -7.35 -11.75
CA GLY A 103 -3.04 -8.14 -11.04
C GLY A 103 -2.72 -9.62 -10.87
N GLY A 104 -1.47 -10.05 -11.04
CA GLY A 104 -0.98 -11.37 -10.60
C GLY A 104 -1.95 -12.56 -10.75
N ASP A 105 -2.19 -13.28 -9.66
CA ASP A 105 -3.10 -14.44 -9.63
C ASP A 105 -4.50 -14.13 -9.05
N GLN A 106 -4.68 -12.93 -8.49
CA GLN A 106 -5.94 -12.33 -8.04
C GLN A 106 -6.57 -13.00 -6.82
N ASP A 107 -5.77 -13.67 -5.97
CA ASP A 107 -6.28 -14.28 -4.76
C ASP A 107 -6.21 -13.38 -3.50
N PHE A 108 -5.46 -12.28 -3.57
CA PHE A 108 -5.32 -11.25 -2.55
C PHE A 108 -4.81 -11.79 -1.20
N ASN A 109 -3.94 -12.80 -1.24
CA ASN A 109 -3.41 -13.44 -0.04
C ASN A 109 -1.94 -13.11 0.26
N ASP A 110 -1.25 -12.34 -0.60
CA ASP A 110 0.17 -12.01 -0.46
C ASP A 110 0.48 -11.25 0.83
N LEU A 111 -0.41 -10.33 1.21
CA LEU A 111 -0.38 -9.63 2.49
C LEU A 111 -1.79 -9.40 3.03
N LYS A 112 -1.94 -9.41 4.36
CA LYS A 112 -3.17 -9.01 5.04
C LYS A 112 -2.90 -8.11 6.23
N ILE A 113 -3.60 -6.98 6.30
CA ILE A 113 -3.57 -6.06 7.44
C ILE A 113 -4.94 -6.04 8.10
N LYS A 114 -5.05 -6.58 9.32
CA LYS A 114 -6.28 -6.55 10.11
C LYS A 114 -6.28 -5.34 11.06
N ILE A 115 -7.40 -4.61 11.09
CA ILE A 115 -7.63 -3.49 11.99
C ILE A 115 -8.47 -3.96 13.17
N GLU A 116 -8.05 -3.58 14.38
CA GLU A 116 -8.80 -3.78 15.62
C GLU A 116 -8.91 -2.42 16.34
N PHE A 117 -10.07 -2.13 16.94
CA PHE A 117 -10.39 -0.86 17.61
C PHE A 117 -10.58 -1.05 19.12
#